data_AF-A0A4Y1ZCA7-F1
#
_entry.id   AF-A0A4Y1ZCA7-F1
#
_cell.length_a   1.000
_cell.length_b   1.000
_cell.length_c   1.000
_cell.angle_alpha   90.00
_cell.angle_beta   90.00
_cell.angle_gamma   90.00
#
_symmetry.space_group_name_H-M   'P 1'
#
loop_
_entity.id
_entity.type
_entity.pdbx_description
1 polymer ?
#
loop_
_entity_poly.entity_id
_entity_poly.type
_entity_poly.pdbx_seq_one_letter_code
_entity_poly.pdbx_strand_id
1 'polypeptide(L)' 'MKSATCPDQVCVLTGFIDQPGETIVCLPYHLVIEIQSDNEPPQDIIVSS' A
#
# COMPACT_ATOMS: atom_id res chain seq x y z
N MET A 1 -6.22 3.52 6.67
CA MET A 1 -6.96 4.55 5.89
C MET A 1 -8.23 4.93 6.66
N LYS A 2 -8.64 6.22 6.72
CA LYS A 2 -9.80 6.63 7.54
C LYS A 2 -11.16 6.31 6.90
N SER A 3 -11.31 6.52 5.60
CA SER A 3 -12.53 6.21 4.84
C SER A 3 -12.20 6.08 3.36
N ALA A 4 -12.96 5.25 2.64
CA ALA A 4 -12.90 5.10 1.18
C ALA A 4 -14.31 4.91 0.62
N THR A 5 -14.49 5.16 -0.68
CA THR A 5 -15.75 4.90 -1.40
C THR A 5 -15.67 3.65 -2.29
N CYS A 6 -14.59 2.87 -2.18
CA CYS A 6 -14.42 1.64 -2.95
C CYS A 6 -15.43 0.56 -2.50
N PRO A 7 -15.90 -0.31 -3.40
CA PRO A 7 -16.90 -1.32 -3.06
C PRO A 7 -16.37 -2.39 -2.08
N ASP A 8 -15.08 -2.68 -2.15
CA ASP A 8 -14.42 -3.73 -1.38
C ASP A 8 -14.07 -3.30 0.06
N GLN A 9 -13.90 -2.00 0.29
CA GLN A 9 -13.47 -1.39 1.56
C GLN A 9 -12.20 -2.03 2.17
N VAL A 10 -11.42 -2.79 1.39
CA VAL A 10 -10.27 -3.55 1.90
C VAL A 10 -9.26 -2.64 2.56
N CYS A 11 -8.94 -1.51 1.92
CA CYS A 11 -8.01 -0.51 2.45
C CYS A 11 -8.43 0.14 3.78
N VAL A 12 -9.74 0.20 4.07
CA VAL A 12 -10.28 0.69 5.34
C VAL A 12 -10.22 -0.43 6.39
N LEU A 13 -10.60 -1.64 6.00
CA LEU A 13 -10.58 -2.83 6.86
C LEU A 13 -9.15 -3.24 7.28
N THR A 14 -8.14 -2.96 6.46
CA THR A 14 -6.72 -3.14 6.83
C THR A 14 -6.36 -2.38 8.10
N GLY A 15 -7.02 -1.24 8.38
CA GLY A 15 -6.79 -0.48 9.61
C GLY A 15 -5.52 0.35 9.59
N PHE A 16 -4.84 0.39 10.74
CA PHE A 16 -3.56 1.09 10.94
C PHE A 16 -2.41 0.11 10.78
N ILE A 17 -1.35 0.55 10.09
CA ILE A 17 -0.08 -0.15 9.93
C ILE A 17 1.03 0.71 10.57
N ASP A 18 2.06 0.08 11.12
CA ASP A 18 3.14 0.77 11.84
C ASP A 18 4.55 0.19 11.64
N GLN A 19 4.70 -0.94 10.95
CA GLN A 19 5.99 -1.57 10.66
C GLN A 19 6.40 -1.42 9.19
N PRO A 20 7.72 -1.27 8.90
CA PRO A 20 8.22 -1.33 7.54
C PRO A 20 7.83 -2.61 6.80
N GLY A 21 7.46 -2.48 5.53
CA GLY A 21 6.98 -3.56 4.66
C GLY A 21 5.46 -3.82 4.76
N GLU A 22 4.77 -3.25 5.74
CA GLU A 22 3.31 -3.27 5.74
C GLU A 22 2.74 -2.38 4.64
N THR A 23 1.64 -2.82 4.03
CA THR A 23 1.05 -2.16 2.87
C THR A 23 -0.48 -2.07 2.98
N ILE A 24 -1.03 -0.94 2.56
CA ILE A 24 -2.46 -0.74 2.30
C ILE A 24 -2.68 -0.65 0.79
N VAL A 25 -3.54 -1.53 0.25
CA VAL A 25 -3.86 -1.58 -1.19
C VAL A 25 -5.33 -1.23 -1.42
N CYS A 26 -5.59 -0.33 -2.36
CA CYS A 26 -6.93 -0.04 -2.89
C CYS A 26 -6.94 -0.26 -4.40
N LEU A 27 -7.27 -1.49 -4.81
CA LEU A 27 -7.26 -1.90 -6.21
C LEU A 27 -8.17 -1.04 -7.11
N PRO A 28 -9.43 -0.73 -6.74
CA PRO A 28 -10.32 0.05 -7.61
C PRO A 28 -9.82 1.46 -7.93
N TYR A 29 -8.95 2.01 -7.09
CA TYR A 29 -8.35 3.33 -7.28
C TYR A 29 -6.86 3.27 -7.61
N HIS A 30 -6.30 2.07 -7.82
CA HIS A 30 -4.89 1.86 -8.17
C HIS A 30 -3.94 2.55 -7.16
N LEU A 31 -4.30 2.56 -5.87
CA LEU A 31 -3.53 3.18 -4.80
C LEU A 31 -2.83 2.12 -3.97
N VAL A 32 -1.55 2.33 -3.71
CA VAL A 32 -0.72 1.51 -2.82
C VAL A 32 0.00 2.45 -1.85
N ILE A 33 -0.05 2.13 -0.56
CA ILE A 33 0.66 2.86 0.50
C ILE A 33 1.50 1.82 1.24
N GLU A 34 2.81 2.05 1.30
CA GLU A 34 3.77 1.17 1.97
C GLU A 34 4.55 1.97 3.03
N ILE A 35 4.83 1.36 4.18
CA ILE A 35 5.80 1.91 5.12
C ILE A 35 7.19 1.45 4.68
N GLN A 36 8.02 2.40 4.26
CA GLN A 36 9.41 2.13 3.89
C GLN A 36 10.36 2.46 5.05
N SER A 37 11.48 1.75 5.13
CA SER A 37 12.60 2.11 6.00
C SER A 37 13.56 3.03 5.24
N ASP A 38 14.14 4.03 5.91
CA ASP A 38 15.11 4.96 5.31
C ASP A 38 16.36 4.27 4.72
N ASN A 39 16.61 3.00 5.05
CA ASN A 39 17.73 2.22 4.55
C ASN A 39 17.38 1.27 3.38
N GLU A 40 16.13 1.24 2.91
CA GLU A 40 15.75 0.41 1.77
C GLU A 40 15.97 1.19 0.45
N PRO A 41 16.80 0.69 -0.48
CA PRO A 41 16.94 1.30 -1.79
C PRO A 41 15.60 1.21 -2.55
N PRO A 42 15.22 2.24 -3.34
CA PRO A 42 13.98 2.22 -4.10
C PRO A 42 13.90 0.99 -5.01
N GLN A 43 12.94 0.09 -4.75
CA GLN A 43 12.72 -1.11 -5.55
C GLN A 43 11.70 -0.85 -6.65
N ASP A 44 12.07 -0.07 -7.67
CA ASP A 44 11.35 -0.05 -8.94
C ASP A 44 12.27 -0.58 -10.04
N ILE A 45 12.40 -1.90 -10.12
CA ILE A 45 12.94 -2.58 -11.30
C ILE A 45 11.86 -3.53 -11.82
N ILE A 46 10.97 -3.01 -12.68
CA ILE A 46 10.21 -3.87 -13.58
C ILE A 46 11.16 -4.22 -14.74
N VAL A 47 11.95 -5.29 -14.59
CA VAL A 47 12.50 -5.98 -15.77
C VAL A 47 11.35 -6.80 -16.34
N SER A 48 10.55 -6.19 -17.22
CA SER A 48 9.78 -6.96 -18.17
C SER A 48 10.69 -7.21 -19.37
N SER A 49 11.28 -8.41 -19.41
CA SER A 49 11.81 -8.99 -20.65
C SER A 49 10.68 -9.31 -21.62
#